data_AF-A0A8H5BWH8-F1
#
_entry.id   AF-A0A8H5BWH8-F1
#
_cell.length_a   1.000
_cell.length_b   1.000
_cell.length_c   1.000
_cell.angle_alpha   90.00
_cell.angle_beta   90.00
_cell.angle_gamma   90.00
#
_symmetry.space_group_name_H-M   'P 1'
#
loop_
_entity.id
_entity.type
_entity.pdbx_description
1 polymer ?
#
loop_
_entity_poly.entity_id
_entity_poly.type
_entity_poly.pdbx_seq_one_letter_code
_entity_poly.pdbx_strand_id
1 'polypeptide(L)'
;MQAIRCARAARSLPRLANTCKSARSITFSLPARNVGRTRAPWFVDPEPVPLTYTKRMVPPHLQAANDAPSVPVDAPEALKSLHAQLVQSPHLDTSELVVSPAVLPPPGPPLQARAPHGRRKRGGIPHKDSGIDSMVGGIWSWVVIAQVKEGTENRGAIESVVRLIRKTLLKMEPPVPLAPKRRENGSGWVMIDGGSFAIHVVSKSSREKYFNQGDW
;
A
#
# COMPACT_ATOMS: atom_id res chain seq x y z
N MET A 1 54.71 -22.70 -7.67
CA MET A 1 53.97 -21.92 -6.65
C MET A 1 54.00 -20.46 -7.06
N GLN A 2 52.93 -19.95 -7.67
CA GLN A 2 52.81 -18.54 -8.05
C GLN A 2 51.60 -17.93 -7.34
N ALA A 3 51.84 -16.85 -6.60
CA ALA A 3 50.85 -16.13 -5.82
C ALA A 3 50.19 -15.05 -6.67
N ILE A 4 48.86 -15.10 -6.80
CA ILE A 4 48.06 -14.07 -7.46
C ILE A 4 47.59 -13.09 -6.37
N ARG A 5 48.17 -11.89 -6.38
CA ARG A 5 47.71 -10.73 -5.61
C ARG A 5 46.54 -10.08 -6.35
N CYS A 6 45.34 -10.08 -5.78
CA CYS A 6 44.24 -9.23 -6.25
C CYS A 6 44.20 -7.93 -5.45
N ALA A 7 44.43 -6.83 -6.16
CA ALA A 7 44.39 -5.46 -5.63
C ALA A 7 42.94 -5.00 -5.41
N ARG A 8 42.77 -4.27 -4.30
CA ARG A 8 41.54 -3.69 -3.77
C ARG A 8 41.28 -2.36 -4.48
N ALA A 9 40.23 -2.27 -5.30
CA ALA A 9 39.83 -1.01 -5.92
C ALA A 9 38.87 -0.25 -4.99
N ALA A 10 39.41 0.76 -4.30
CA ALA A 10 38.62 1.82 -3.69
C ALA A 10 38.17 2.78 -4.81
N ARG A 11 36.85 3.00 -4.95
CA ARG A 11 36.32 4.07 -5.79
C ARG A 11 35.74 5.16 -4.90
N SER A 12 36.40 6.30 -5.02
CA SER A 12 36.08 7.61 -4.46
C SER A 12 34.76 8.15 -5.01
N LEU A 13 34.03 8.82 -4.11
CA LEU A 13 32.90 9.70 -4.41
C LEU A 13 33.40 10.94 -5.16
N PRO A 14 32.53 11.51 -6.00
CA PRO A 14 32.50 12.96 -6.01
C PRO A 14 31.07 13.53 -6.03
N ARG A 15 30.97 14.74 -5.45
CA ARG A 15 30.16 15.87 -5.95
C ARG A 15 28.63 15.77 -5.73
N LEU A 16 27.88 16.81 -5.37
CA LEU A 16 28.08 18.24 -5.23
C LEU A 16 27.04 18.75 -4.23
N ALA A 17 27.46 19.61 -3.32
CA ALA A 17 26.57 20.48 -2.57
C ALA A 17 26.02 21.54 -3.53
N ASN A 18 24.70 21.55 -3.75
CA ASN A 18 24.00 22.69 -4.34
C ASN A 18 23.17 23.35 -3.24
N THR A 19 23.76 24.40 -2.67
CA THR A 19 23.03 25.60 -2.26
C THR A 19 22.18 26.08 -3.44
N CYS A 20 20.96 26.58 -3.25
CA CYS A 20 20.69 28.01 -3.37
C CYS A 20 19.18 28.28 -3.28
N LYS A 21 18.82 29.20 -2.37
CA LYS A 21 18.06 30.43 -2.62
C LYS A 21 16.52 30.39 -2.77
N SER A 22 15.93 31.19 -1.88
CA SER A 22 14.90 32.22 -2.14
C SER A 22 13.46 31.87 -1.74
N ALA A 23 13.21 31.97 -0.43
CA ALA A 23 11.86 32.25 0.06
C ALA A 23 11.50 33.69 -0.30
N ARG A 24 10.63 33.89 -1.29
CA ARG A 24 10.00 35.17 -1.57
C ARG A 24 8.96 35.42 -0.48
N SER A 25 9.31 36.25 0.49
CA SER A 25 8.34 36.83 1.43
C SER A 25 7.55 37.90 0.68
N ILE A 26 6.27 37.65 0.43
CA ILE A 26 5.38 38.63 -0.19
C ILE A 26 4.76 39.43 0.96
N THR A 27 5.38 40.55 1.29
CA THR A 27 4.81 41.56 2.18
C THR A 27 3.79 42.38 1.40
N PHE A 28 2.50 42.10 1.62
CA PHE A 28 1.41 42.97 1.19
C PHE A 28 1.26 44.11 2.21
N SER A 29 1.82 45.28 1.90
CA SER A 29 1.50 46.53 2.61
C SER A 29 0.27 47.15 1.97
N LEU A 30 -0.89 46.97 2.62
CA LEU A 30 -2.12 47.69 2.26
C LEU A 30 -2.06 49.12 2.82
N PRO A 31 -2.40 50.15 2.02
CA PRO A 31 -2.53 51.51 2.53
C PRO A 31 -3.75 51.61 3.45
N ALA A 32 -3.50 51.94 4.72
CA ALA A 32 -4.55 52.25 5.69
C ALA A 32 -5.20 53.60 5.32
N ARG A 33 -6.30 53.54 4.55
CA ARG A 33 -7.16 54.70 4.31
C ARG A 33 -8.08 54.85 5.53
N ASN A 34 -7.69 55.78 6.39
CA ASN A 34 -8.42 56.19 7.58
C ASN A 34 -9.66 56.99 7.15
N VAL A 35 -10.79 56.32 6.97
CA VAL A 35 -12.09 56.96 6.72
C VAL A 35 -13.12 56.35 7.67
N GLY A 36 -13.62 57.20 8.57
CA GLY A 36 -14.98 57.16 9.11
C GLY A 36 -15.51 55.83 9.65
N ARG A 37 -15.39 55.67 10.98
CA ARG A 37 -16.34 54.97 11.88
C ARG A 37 -17.57 54.31 11.23
N THR A 38 -17.42 53.08 10.77
CA THR A 38 -18.30 51.91 11.03
C THR A 38 -17.45 50.67 10.74
N ARG A 39 -16.85 50.09 11.79
CA ARG A 39 -15.66 49.22 11.67
C ARG A 39 -16.00 47.73 11.49
N ALA A 40 -17.12 47.45 10.83
CA ALA A 40 -17.49 46.10 10.41
C ALA A 40 -17.88 46.16 8.94
N PRO A 41 -17.21 45.43 8.04
CA PRO A 41 -17.64 45.36 6.65
C PRO A 41 -19.04 44.74 6.59
N TRP A 42 -19.80 45.03 5.53
CA TRP A 42 -21.21 44.66 5.36
C TRP A 42 -21.54 43.16 5.51
N PHE A 43 -20.52 42.30 5.55
CA PHE A 43 -20.64 40.85 5.75
C PHE A 43 -20.37 40.40 7.20
N VAL A 44 -20.10 41.31 8.13
CA VAL A 44 -19.87 41.02 9.55
C VAL A 44 -21.09 41.49 10.32
N ASP A 45 -21.99 40.57 10.62
CA ASP A 45 -23.09 40.82 11.55
C ASP A 45 -22.52 41.07 12.96
N PRO A 46 -22.91 42.18 13.63
CA PRO A 46 -22.40 42.53 14.95
C PRO A 46 -22.98 41.65 16.07
N GLU A 47 -24.03 40.87 15.78
CA GLU A 47 -24.57 39.88 16.72
C GLU A 47 -23.97 38.49 16.43
N PRO A 48 -23.40 37.82 17.45
CA PRO A 48 -23.12 36.40 17.35
C PRO A 48 -24.46 35.65 17.32
N VAL A 49 -25.01 35.46 16.11
CA VAL A 49 -26.16 34.57 15.93
C VAL A 49 -25.75 33.23 16.54
N PRO A 50 -26.44 32.72 17.57
CA PRO A 50 -26.11 31.42 18.13
C PRO A 50 -26.19 30.43 16.98
N LEU A 51 -25.05 29.79 16.71
CA LEU A 51 -24.86 28.89 15.60
C LEU A 51 -25.63 27.59 15.84
N THR A 52 -26.96 27.66 15.83
CA THR A 52 -27.83 26.51 15.65
C THR A 52 -27.78 26.14 14.17
N TYR A 53 -26.59 25.80 13.69
CA TYR A 53 -26.48 25.10 12.44
C TYR A 53 -27.08 23.72 12.68
N THR A 54 -28.35 23.56 12.32
CA THR A 54 -28.90 22.25 12.00
C THR A 54 -27.93 21.60 11.04
N LYS A 55 -27.19 20.60 11.55
CA LYS A 55 -26.20 19.81 10.83
C LYS A 55 -26.81 19.47 9.47
N ARG A 56 -26.30 20.09 8.39
CA ARG A 56 -26.83 19.86 7.05
C ARG A 56 -26.81 18.35 6.81
N MET A 57 -27.98 17.77 6.63
CA MET A 57 -28.09 16.34 6.37
C MET A 57 -27.30 16.05 5.10
N VAL A 58 -26.41 15.07 5.16
CA VAL A 58 -25.63 14.66 4.00
C VAL A 58 -26.63 14.21 2.93
N PRO A 59 -26.60 14.81 1.72
CA PRO A 59 -27.49 14.45 0.63
C PRO A 59 -27.52 12.93 0.44
N PRO A 60 -28.70 12.33 0.24
CA PRO A 60 -28.82 10.87 0.13
C PRO A 60 -27.95 10.28 -1.00
N HIS A 61 -27.64 11.05 -2.04
CA HIS A 61 -26.74 10.59 -3.11
C HIS A 61 -25.24 10.55 -2.72
N LEU A 62 -24.84 11.18 -1.61
CA LEU A 62 -23.48 11.13 -1.04
C LEU A 62 -23.36 10.08 0.06
N GLN A 63 -24.46 9.42 0.41
CA GLN A 63 -24.46 8.21 1.23
C GLN A 63 -24.05 7.05 0.32
N ALA A 64 -22.82 7.09 -0.19
CA ALA A 64 -22.20 5.86 -0.67
C ALA A 64 -22.15 4.95 0.55
N ALA A 65 -23.08 4.00 0.62
CA ALA A 65 -23.06 2.95 1.61
C ALA A 65 -21.67 2.33 1.50
N ASN A 66 -20.88 2.45 2.57
CA ASN A 66 -19.62 1.74 2.69
C ASN A 66 -19.97 0.27 2.90
N ASP A 67 -20.44 -0.39 1.83
CA ASP A 67 -20.75 -1.81 1.77
C ASP A 67 -19.44 -2.61 1.69
N ALA A 68 -18.49 -2.27 2.56
CA ALA A 68 -17.27 -3.02 2.70
C ALA A 68 -17.62 -4.39 3.31
N PRO A 69 -17.12 -5.49 2.75
CA PRO A 69 -17.25 -6.80 3.36
C PRO A 69 -16.78 -6.78 4.81
N SER A 70 -17.52 -7.45 5.69
CA SER A 70 -17.11 -7.58 7.09
C SER A 70 -15.85 -8.43 7.20
N VAL A 71 -14.87 -7.98 8.00
CA VAL A 71 -13.64 -8.74 8.26
C VAL A 71 -13.97 -10.02 9.02
N PRO A 72 -13.39 -11.17 8.65
CA PRO A 72 -13.51 -12.41 9.41
C PRO A 72 -13.11 -12.24 10.88
N VAL A 73 -13.85 -12.89 11.80
CA VAL A 73 -13.61 -12.77 13.26
C VAL A 73 -12.21 -13.27 13.64
N ASP A 74 -11.73 -14.30 12.93
CA ASP A 74 -10.44 -14.95 13.17
C ASP A 74 -9.23 -14.15 12.65
N ALA A 75 -9.47 -13.02 11.96
CA ALA A 75 -8.40 -12.21 11.40
C ALA A 75 -7.52 -11.59 12.51
N PRO A 76 -6.19 -11.48 12.29
CA PRO A 76 -5.28 -10.78 13.18
C PRO A 76 -5.74 -9.35 13.45
N GLU A 77 -5.52 -8.86 14.68
CA GLU A 77 -5.91 -7.51 15.11
C GLU A 77 -5.30 -6.42 14.21
N ALA A 78 -4.12 -6.67 13.67
CA ALA A 78 -3.47 -5.81 12.69
C ALA A 78 -4.27 -5.63 11.41
N LEU A 79 -4.88 -6.71 10.90
CA LEU A 79 -5.72 -6.64 9.71
C LEU A 79 -7.04 -5.95 9.99
N LYS A 80 -7.63 -6.13 11.17
CA LYS A 80 -8.86 -5.43 11.59
C LYS A 80 -8.64 -3.91 11.66
N SER A 81 -7.56 -3.49 12.32
CA SER A 81 -7.17 -2.08 12.40
C SER A 81 -6.84 -1.49 11.02
N LEU A 82 -6.11 -2.25 10.19
CA LEU A 82 -5.80 -1.85 8.83
C LEU A 82 -7.07 -1.68 7.99
N HIS A 83 -7.97 -2.65 8.03
CA HIS A 83 -9.23 -2.62 7.29
C HIS A 83 -10.04 -1.38 7.64
N ALA A 84 -10.20 -1.07 8.94
CA ALA A 84 -10.89 0.14 9.39
C ALA A 84 -10.30 1.43 8.79
N GLN A 85 -8.98 1.49 8.60
CA GLN A 85 -8.30 2.62 7.95
C GLN A 85 -8.46 2.62 6.42
N LEU A 86 -8.47 1.43 5.79
CA LEU A 86 -8.66 1.29 4.35
C LEU A 86 -10.07 1.65 3.91
N VAL A 87 -11.10 1.33 4.70
CA VAL A 87 -12.49 1.74 4.43
C VAL A 87 -12.65 3.26 4.39
N GLN A 88 -11.81 4.00 5.12
CA GLN A 88 -11.81 5.47 5.11
C GLN A 88 -11.09 6.08 3.90
N SER A 89 -10.39 5.27 3.10
CA SER A 89 -9.59 5.75 1.97
C SER A 89 -10.45 6.09 0.75
N PRO A 90 -10.40 7.32 0.21
CA PRO A 90 -11.17 7.68 -0.99
C PRO A 90 -10.62 7.08 -2.28
N HIS A 91 -9.46 6.42 -2.22
CA HIS A 91 -8.77 5.84 -3.38
C HIS A 91 -9.16 4.38 -3.62
N LEU A 92 -9.81 3.73 -2.66
CA LEU A 92 -10.18 2.33 -2.75
C LEU A 92 -11.64 2.18 -3.15
N ASP A 93 -11.90 1.08 -3.85
CA ASP A 93 -13.24 0.55 -4.01
C ASP A 93 -13.54 -0.35 -2.81
N THR A 94 -14.37 0.14 -1.89
CA THR A 94 -14.67 -0.53 -0.62
C THR A 94 -15.44 -1.82 -0.80
N SER A 95 -16.24 -1.94 -1.86
CA SER A 95 -16.97 -3.17 -2.21
C SER A 95 -16.03 -4.33 -2.55
N GLU A 96 -14.82 -3.99 -2.98
CA GLU A 96 -13.82 -4.89 -3.53
C GLU A 96 -12.62 -5.08 -2.59
N LEU A 97 -12.77 -4.67 -1.32
CA LEU A 97 -11.79 -4.90 -0.26
C LEU A 97 -12.08 -6.24 0.42
N VAL A 98 -11.22 -7.22 0.19
CA VAL A 98 -11.39 -8.59 0.71
C VAL A 98 -10.27 -8.92 1.68
N VAL A 99 -10.63 -9.48 2.83
CA VAL A 99 -9.71 -10.05 3.82
C VAL A 99 -10.06 -11.53 3.96
N SER A 100 -9.15 -12.41 3.55
CA SER A 100 -9.37 -13.86 3.59
C SER A 100 -8.16 -14.61 4.16
N PRO A 101 -8.37 -15.81 4.72
CA PRO A 101 -7.28 -16.74 4.99
C PRO A 101 -6.57 -17.11 3.69
N ALA A 102 -5.25 -17.27 3.72
CA ALA A 102 -4.51 -17.65 2.53
C ALA A 102 -4.86 -19.08 2.10
N VAL A 103 -5.53 -19.22 0.94
CA VAL A 103 -5.80 -20.52 0.33
C VAL A 103 -4.53 -21.04 -0.33
N LEU A 104 -4.10 -22.25 0.04
CA LEU A 104 -2.96 -22.88 -0.61
C LEU A 104 -3.39 -23.44 -1.96
N PRO A 105 -2.60 -23.21 -3.03
CA PRO A 105 -2.85 -23.88 -4.28
C PRO A 105 -2.76 -25.39 -4.05
N PRO A 106 -3.65 -26.18 -4.69
CA PRO A 106 -3.58 -27.62 -4.58
C PRO A 106 -2.19 -28.10 -5.03
N PRO A 107 -1.62 -29.11 -4.36
CA PRO A 107 -0.32 -29.63 -4.72
C PRO A 107 -0.31 -30.00 -6.20
N GLY A 108 0.67 -29.47 -6.92
CA GLY A 108 0.82 -29.74 -8.35
C GLY A 108 1.08 -31.23 -8.62
N PRO A 109 0.82 -31.71 -9.84
CA PRO A 109 1.19 -33.06 -10.22
C PRO A 109 2.68 -33.32 -9.93
N PRO A 110 3.04 -34.53 -9.48
CA PRO A 110 4.44 -34.85 -9.21
C PRO A 110 5.28 -34.62 -10.47
N LEU A 111 6.38 -33.89 -10.31
CA LEU A 111 7.30 -33.64 -11.41
C LEU A 111 7.83 -34.97 -11.97
N GLN A 112 7.93 -35.07 -13.29
CA GLN A 112 8.48 -36.26 -13.93
C GLN A 112 9.91 -36.49 -13.46
N ALA A 113 10.22 -37.74 -13.08
CA ALA A 113 11.56 -38.12 -12.67
C ALA A 113 12.53 -37.86 -13.82
N ARG A 114 13.51 -36.99 -13.59
CA ARG A 114 14.53 -36.64 -14.57
C ARG A 114 15.89 -37.07 -14.06
N ALA A 115 16.55 -37.96 -14.79
CA ALA A 115 17.92 -38.33 -14.49
C ALA A 115 18.82 -37.08 -14.53
N PRO A 116 19.84 -36.98 -13.64
CA PRO A 116 20.76 -35.85 -13.64
C PRO A 116 21.44 -35.73 -15.00
N HIS A 117 21.41 -34.53 -15.58
CA HIS A 117 21.94 -34.29 -16.91
C HIS A 117 23.36 -33.70 -16.86
N GLY A 118 24.15 -33.99 -17.91
CA GLY A 118 25.51 -33.49 -18.10
C GLY A 118 26.61 -34.24 -17.34
N ARG A 119 27.87 -33.98 -17.73
CA ARG A 119 29.08 -34.61 -17.17
C ARG A 119 29.22 -34.44 -15.64
N ARG A 120 28.66 -33.37 -15.09
CA ARG A 120 28.70 -33.05 -13.65
C ARG A 120 27.52 -33.63 -12.85
N LYS A 121 26.60 -34.38 -13.50
CA LYS A 121 25.40 -34.99 -12.88
C LYS A 121 24.61 -34.00 -12.01
N ARG A 122 24.34 -32.79 -12.51
CA ARG A 122 23.59 -31.75 -11.78
C ARG A 122 22.12 -31.74 -12.23
N GLY A 123 21.21 -31.38 -11.32
CA GLY A 123 19.81 -31.16 -11.66
C GLY A 123 18.99 -32.43 -11.92
N GLY A 124 19.40 -33.57 -11.39
CA GLY A 124 18.52 -34.74 -11.33
C GLY A 124 17.45 -34.51 -10.28
N ILE A 125 16.20 -34.78 -10.63
CA ILE A 125 15.10 -34.77 -9.66
C ILE A 125 14.95 -36.23 -9.21
N PRO A 126 15.44 -36.61 -8.02
CA PRO A 126 15.32 -37.98 -7.54
C PRO A 126 13.83 -38.34 -7.43
N HIS A 127 13.52 -39.58 -7.81
CA HIS A 127 12.16 -40.09 -7.75
C HIS A 127 11.80 -40.31 -6.28
N LYS A 128 10.78 -39.57 -5.82
CA LYS A 128 10.18 -39.59 -4.47
C LYS A 128 11.05 -38.94 -3.37
N ASP A 129 10.40 -38.03 -2.64
CA ASP A 129 10.68 -37.65 -1.24
C ASP A 129 11.76 -36.62 -0.86
N SER A 130 12.20 -35.71 -1.74
CA SER A 130 13.11 -34.65 -1.27
C SER A 130 12.57 -33.23 -1.43
N GLY A 131 11.86 -32.76 -0.40
CA GLY A 131 12.33 -31.57 0.31
C GLY A 131 11.48 -30.29 0.25
N ILE A 132 10.29 -30.30 -0.37
CA ILE A 132 9.37 -29.14 -0.32
C ILE A 132 8.09 -29.47 0.46
N ASP A 133 7.95 -30.71 0.94
CA ASP A 133 6.77 -31.17 1.69
C ASP A 133 6.76 -30.72 3.17
N SER A 134 7.67 -29.83 3.57
CA SER A 134 7.75 -29.34 4.97
C SER A 134 7.40 -27.86 5.14
N MET A 135 6.97 -27.16 4.08
CA MET A 135 6.22 -25.91 4.20
C MET A 135 4.75 -26.17 3.87
N VAL A 136 4.10 -27.05 4.66
CA VAL A 136 2.64 -27.32 4.59
C VAL A 136 1.86 -26.17 5.25
N GLY A 137 2.23 -24.95 4.91
CA GLY A 137 1.69 -23.71 5.40
C GLY A 137 2.17 -22.64 4.45
N GLY A 138 1.24 -21.91 3.85
CA GLY A 138 1.60 -20.81 2.95
C GLY A 138 2.58 -19.88 3.61
N ILE A 139 3.43 -19.25 2.80
CA ILE A 139 4.33 -18.19 3.27
C ILE A 139 3.54 -17.14 4.07
N TRP A 140 2.27 -16.94 3.69
CA TRP A 140 1.31 -16.12 4.38
C TRP A 140 0.13 -16.97 4.86
N SER A 141 -0.40 -16.67 6.04
CA SER A 141 -1.63 -17.26 6.57
C SER A 141 -2.87 -16.45 6.21
N TRP A 142 -2.70 -15.18 5.85
CA TRP A 142 -3.78 -14.26 5.48
C TRP A 142 -3.41 -13.46 4.24
N VAL A 143 -4.42 -13.15 3.43
CA VAL A 143 -4.29 -12.29 2.25
C VAL A 143 -5.33 -11.19 2.32
N VAL A 144 -4.89 -9.97 1.99
CA VAL A 144 -5.78 -8.82 1.81
C VAL A 144 -5.68 -8.36 0.36
N ILE A 145 -6.81 -8.28 -0.32
CA ILE A 145 -6.90 -7.74 -1.67
C ILE A 145 -7.64 -6.41 -1.59
N ALA A 146 -6.97 -5.34 -1.99
CA ALA A 146 -7.51 -4.00 -2.02
C ALA A 146 -7.50 -3.47 -3.46
N GLN A 147 -8.68 -3.32 -4.05
CA GLN A 147 -8.83 -2.75 -5.37
C GLN A 147 -8.88 -1.22 -5.32
N VAL A 148 -8.03 -0.59 -6.12
CA VAL A 148 -8.05 0.85 -6.31
C VAL A 148 -9.14 1.23 -7.31
N LYS A 149 -9.80 2.36 -7.05
CA LYS A 149 -10.85 2.88 -7.93
C LYS A 149 -10.33 3.10 -9.36
N GLU A 150 -11.09 2.64 -10.34
CA GLU A 150 -10.78 2.77 -11.76
C GLU A 150 -10.55 4.24 -12.18
N GLY A 151 -9.52 4.46 -13.00
CA GLY A 151 -9.12 5.77 -13.50
C GLY A 151 -8.25 6.59 -12.55
N THR A 152 -7.98 6.08 -11.34
CA THR A 152 -7.10 6.74 -10.35
C THR A 152 -5.73 6.09 -10.21
N GLU A 153 -5.53 4.90 -10.79
CA GLU A 153 -4.30 4.12 -10.71
C GLU A 153 -3.07 4.88 -11.24
N ASN A 154 -3.20 5.59 -12.37
CA ASN A 154 -2.10 6.37 -12.96
C ASN A 154 -1.84 7.70 -12.23
N ARG A 155 -2.69 8.07 -11.26
CA ARG A 155 -2.62 9.34 -10.52
C ARG A 155 -1.96 9.19 -9.14
N GLY A 156 -1.31 8.06 -8.88
CA GLY A 156 -0.64 7.83 -7.60
C GLY A 156 -1.55 7.21 -6.53
N ALA A 157 -2.74 6.73 -6.89
CA ALA A 157 -3.69 6.17 -5.92
C ALA A 157 -3.15 4.90 -5.25
N ILE A 158 -2.49 4.03 -6.03
CA ILE A 158 -1.82 2.83 -5.52
C ILE A 158 -0.76 3.23 -4.48
N GLU A 159 0.09 4.21 -4.79
CA GLU A 159 1.15 4.67 -3.90
C GLU A 159 0.62 5.35 -2.64
N SER A 160 -0.50 6.08 -2.75
CA SER A 160 -1.21 6.69 -1.64
C SER A 160 -1.71 5.62 -0.66
N VAL A 161 -2.37 4.58 -1.17
CA VAL A 161 -2.85 3.42 -0.38
C VAL A 161 -1.66 2.66 0.23
N VAL A 162 -0.61 2.36 -0.53
CA VAL A 162 0.59 1.70 -0.01
C VAL A 162 1.23 2.51 1.11
N ARG A 163 1.27 3.84 0.99
CA ARG A 163 1.77 4.73 2.05
C ARG A 163 0.89 4.69 3.28
N LEU A 164 -0.44 4.66 3.11
CA LEU A 164 -1.40 4.52 4.19
C LEU A 164 -1.17 3.19 4.94
N ILE A 165 -1.12 2.07 4.22
CA ILE A 165 -0.87 0.73 4.78
C ILE A 165 0.42 0.71 5.58
N ARG A 166 1.54 1.11 4.97
CA ARG A 166 2.85 1.13 5.66
C ARG A 166 2.82 2.01 6.91
N LYS A 167 2.17 3.18 6.83
CA LYS A 167 2.02 4.08 7.99
C LYS A 167 1.19 3.45 9.10
N THR A 168 0.12 2.73 8.77
CA THR A 168 -0.71 2.06 9.76
C THR A 168 0.01 0.90 10.43
N LEU A 169 0.69 0.04 9.66
CA LEU A 169 1.42 -1.12 10.17
C LEU A 169 2.62 -0.72 11.06
N LEU A 170 3.27 0.40 10.76
CA LEU A 170 4.37 0.93 11.58
C LEU A 170 3.90 1.62 12.86
N LYS A 171 2.63 2.03 12.94
CA LYS A 171 2.05 2.65 14.14
C LYS A 171 1.52 1.64 15.15
N MET A 172 1.45 0.36 14.77
CA MET A 172 0.99 -0.69 15.64
C MET A 172 2.04 -1.09 16.67
N GLU A 173 1.57 -1.57 17.82
CA GLU A 173 2.40 -2.20 18.85
C GLU A 173 2.03 -3.69 18.92
N PRO A 174 2.92 -4.62 18.51
CA PRO A 174 4.28 -4.42 18.01
C PRO A 174 4.33 -3.95 16.54
N PRO A 175 5.39 -3.19 16.15
CA PRO A 175 5.53 -2.71 14.78
C PRO A 175 5.87 -3.86 13.84
N VAL A 176 5.15 -3.95 12.72
CA VAL A 176 5.37 -5.00 11.71
C VAL A 176 6.66 -4.69 10.94
N PRO A 177 7.63 -5.63 10.85
CA PRO A 177 8.84 -5.43 10.06
C PRO A 177 8.50 -5.47 8.58
N LEU A 178 8.59 -4.32 7.90
CA LEU A 178 8.29 -4.20 6.47
C LEU A 178 9.57 -4.08 5.64
N ALA A 179 9.58 -4.77 4.50
CA ALA A 179 10.67 -4.64 3.54
C ALA A 179 10.79 -3.18 3.02
N PRO A 180 12.02 -2.70 2.77
CA PRO A 180 12.25 -1.38 2.21
C PRO A 180 11.51 -1.22 0.87
N LYS A 181 10.93 -0.03 0.63
CA LYS A 181 10.18 0.23 -0.60
C LYS A 181 11.11 0.13 -1.81
N ARG A 182 10.87 -0.84 -2.69
CA ARG A 182 11.47 -0.86 -4.03
C ARG A 182 10.73 0.12 -4.94
N ARG A 183 11.46 0.80 -5.84
CA ARG A 183 10.83 1.64 -6.86
C ARG A 183 10.22 0.73 -7.91
N GLU A 184 8.90 0.66 -7.93
CA GLU A 184 8.11 0.01 -8.97
C GLU A 184 7.57 1.11 -9.87
N ASN A 185 8.04 1.15 -11.12
CA ASN A 185 7.62 2.16 -12.07
C ASN A 185 6.36 1.64 -12.78
N GLY A 186 5.20 2.14 -12.39
CA GLY A 186 3.95 1.99 -13.17
C GLY A 186 3.39 0.57 -13.24
N SER A 187 3.67 -0.31 -12.27
CA SER A 187 2.92 -1.56 -12.16
C SER A 187 1.49 -1.26 -11.68
N GLY A 188 0.49 -1.79 -12.37
CA GLY A 188 -0.92 -1.72 -11.94
C GLY A 188 -1.22 -2.53 -10.67
N TRP A 189 -0.20 -3.04 -9.98
CA TRP A 189 -0.33 -3.80 -8.75
C TRP A 189 0.93 -3.67 -7.91
N VAL A 190 0.77 -3.75 -6.58
CA VAL A 190 1.84 -3.74 -5.59
C VAL A 190 1.49 -4.76 -4.51
N MET A 191 2.47 -5.57 -4.11
CA MET A 191 2.35 -6.50 -3.00
C MET A 191 3.17 -6.01 -1.81
N ILE A 192 2.60 -6.03 -0.62
CA ILE A 192 3.29 -5.72 0.64
C ILE A 192 3.35 -6.98 1.47
N ASP A 193 4.57 -7.37 1.82
CA ASP A 193 4.84 -8.49 2.71
C ASP A 193 4.83 -8.03 4.18
N GLY A 194 3.92 -8.60 4.96
CA GLY A 194 3.79 -8.40 6.41
C GLY A 194 4.33 -9.57 7.24
N GLY A 195 5.02 -10.53 6.61
CA GLY A 195 5.52 -11.74 7.24
C GLY A 195 4.44 -12.82 7.37
N SER A 196 3.43 -12.60 8.21
CA SER A 196 2.31 -13.56 8.38
C SER A 196 1.14 -13.33 7.43
N PHE A 197 1.09 -12.17 6.79
CA PHE A 197 0.04 -11.79 5.84
C PHE A 197 0.62 -11.07 4.63
N ALA A 198 -0.05 -11.18 3.49
CA ALA A 198 0.24 -10.41 2.29
C ALA A 198 -0.89 -9.44 1.97
N ILE A 199 -0.53 -8.26 1.48
CA ILE A 199 -1.50 -7.25 1.05
C ILE A 199 -1.24 -6.94 -0.43
N HIS A 200 -2.21 -7.24 -1.28
CA HIS A 200 -2.22 -6.90 -2.69
C HIS A 200 -3.03 -5.62 -2.90
N VAL A 201 -2.38 -4.57 -3.35
CA VAL A 201 -3.04 -3.35 -3.84
C VAL A 201 -3.06 -3.44 -5.36
N VAL A 202 -4.25 -3.56 -5.94
CA VAL A 202 -4.42 -3.90 -7.37
C VAL A 202 -5.27 -2.88 -8.10
N SER A 203 -4.95 -2.60 -9.35
CA SER A 203 -5.85 -1.94 -10.30
C SER A 203 -6.91 -2.93 -10.77
N LYS A 204 -8.06 -2.41 -11.22
CA LYS A 204 -9.12 -3.23 -11.82
C LYS A 204 -8.60 -4.13 -12.95
N SER A 205 -7.85 -3.58 -13.90
CA SER A 205 -7.25 -4.33 -15.01
C SER A 205 -6.29 -5.45 -14.57
N SER A 206 -5.53 -5.23 -13.49
CA SER A 206 -4.63 -6.25 -12.95
C SER A 206 -5.40 -7.33 -12.20
N ARG A 207 -6.46 -6.94 -11.48
CA ARG A 207 -7.35 -7.89 -10.80
C ARG A 207 -8.02 -8.82 -11.79
N GLU A 208 -8.61 -8.28 -12.84
CA GLU A 208 -9.26 -9.07 -13.89
C GLU A 208 -8.29 -10.06 -14.56
N LYS A 209 -7.04 -9.65 -14.76
CA LYS A 209 -6.07 -10.50 -15.43
C LYS A 209 -5.55 -11.66 -14.56
N TYR A 210 -5.38 -11.45 -13.26
CA TYR A 210 -4.63 -12.38 -12.40
C TYR A 210 -5.43 -12.95 -11.21
N PHE A 211 -6.51 -12.29 -10.80
CA PHE A 211 -7.26 -12.59 -9.57
C PHE A 211 -8.72 -12.99 -9.83
N ASN A 212 -9.11 -13.23 -11.07
CA ASN A 212 -10.47 -13.66 -11.46
C ASN A 212 -10.86 -15.07 -10.99
N GLN A 213 -9.92 -15.84 -10.46
CA GLN A 213 -10.21 -17.15 -9.88
C GLN A 213 -10.81 -16.89 -8.49
N GLY A 214 -12.10 -17.15 -8.31
CA GLY A 214 -12.86 -16.80 -7.11
C GLY A 214 -12.50 -17.58 -5.83
N ASP A 215 -11.32 -18.19 -5.77
CA ASP A 215 -10.87 -19.02 -4.66
C ASP A 215 -9.71 -18.30 -3.94
N TRP A 216 -10.05 -17.37 -3.04
CA TRP A 216 -9.11 -16.71 -2.12
C TRP A 216 -9.68 -16.64 -0.71
#